data_AF-A0A1I7T5L0-F1
#
_entry.id   AF-A0A1I7T5L0-F1
#
_cell.length_a   1.000
_cell.length_b   1.000
_cell.length_c   1.000
_cell.angle_alpha   90.00
_cell.angle_beta   90.00
_cell.angle_gamma   90.00
#
_symmetry.space_group_name_H-M   'P 1'
#
loop_
_entity.id
_entity.type
_entity.pdbx_description
1 polymer ?
#
loop_
_entity_poly.entity_id
_entity_poly.type
_entity_poly.pdbx_seq_one_letter_code
_entity_poly.pdbx_strand_id
1 'polypeptide(L)'
;MGISRNLSIFLLVLAGFVQTASDAANKGIYKVVDSNGVPCIVVQADIYLYLTYTTSDSEKDVVVHVPTSSKADTAVSSCHTTINTAGMSIDAQLLRINLDHMEGWIIDFAFTKDSRFKTENGKEYAMFQVNVTANYASDKKTFPDAKYPTQNYYLHLDPNDLSDIGGSIFADVGNSYYCPSEQKYAINDNDKYGPMAYIKFKLTTLQAYMSSSTFGPKTTCPTDQSSTDLLPIIVGSALAGLIVLTLVVYLIYRTFLPEEVLNLVNPDSHFDSDSAEGHSNDNESVLERF
;
A
#
# COMPACT_ATOMS: atom_id res chain seq x y z
N MET A 1 -0.17 -32.08 -42.21
CA MET A 1 1.00 -31.18 -42.15
C MET A 1 0.60 -30.01 -41.26
N GLY A 2 0.71 -30.19 -39.95
CA GLY A 2 0.40 -29.19 -38.95
C GLY A 2 1.63 -29.01 -38.07
N ILE A 3 1.98 -27.76 -37.78
CA ILE A 3 2.74 -27.23 -36.64
C ILE A 3 2.95 -25.74 -36.98
N SER A 4 2.09 -24.85 -36.47
CA SER A 4 2.35 -23.40 -36.50
C SER A 4 1.54 -22.62 -35.44
N ARG A 5 1.44 -23.15 -34.21
CA ARG A 5 0.71 -22.47 -33.11
C ARG A 5 1.45 -22.44 -31.76
N ASN A 6 2.77 -22.66 -31.73
CA ASN A 6 3.56 -22.66 -30.48
C ASN A 6 4.67 -21.60 -30.38
N LEU A 7 4.85 -20.74 -31.38
CA LEU A 7 5.97 -19.78 -31.34
C LEU A 7 5.64 -18.49 -30.56
N SER A 8 4.36 -18.13 -30.42
CA SER A 8 3.95 -16.91 -29.70
C SER A 8 3.93 -17.05 -28.18
N ILE A 9 3.87 -18.27 -27.65
CA ILE A 9 3.82 -18.52 -26.19
C ILE A 9 5.24 -18.54 -25.60
N PHE A 10 6.26 -18.95 -26.38
CA PHE A 10 7.64 -19.02 -25.91
C PHE A 10 8.31 -17.64 -25.73
N LEU A 11 7.88 -16.61 -26.46
CA LEU A 11 8.44 -15.25 -26.31
C LEU A 11 7.94 -14.54 -25.03
N LEU A 12 6.73 -14.82 -24.58
CA LEU A 12 6.14 -14.21 -23.36
C LEU A 12 6.77 -14.73 -22.07
N VAL A 13 7.28 -15.97 -22.07
CA VAL A 13 7.91 -16.57 -20.89
C VAL A 13 9.31 -16.01 -20.65
N LEU A 14 10.08 -15.69 -21.70
CA LEU A 14 11.41 -15.09 -21.54
C LEU A 14 11.39 -13.65 -21.04
N ALA A 15 10.35 -12.86 -21.35
CA ALA A 15 10.23 -11.49 -20.84
C ALA A 15 10.01 -11.44 -19.31
N GLY A 16 9.27 -12.41 -18.75
CA GLY A 16 9.01 -12.48 -17.30
C GLY A 16 10.23 -12.84 -16.45
N PHE A 17 11.15 -13.66 -16.98
CA PHE A 17 12.39 -14.02 -16.28
C PHE A 17 13.44 -12.89 -16.30
N VAL A 18 13.44 -12.02 -17.32
CA VAL A 18 14.39 -10.90 -17.40
C VAL A 18 14.05 -9.81 -16.39
N GLN A 19 12.77 -9.49 -16.19
CA GLN A 19 12.33 -8.47 -15.23
C GLN A 19 12.60 -8.84 -13.77
N THR A 20 12.41 -10.11 -13.40
CA THR A 20 12.65 -10.55 -12.01
C THR A 20 14.13 -10.54 -11.63
N ALA A 21 15.03 -10.83 -12.57
CA ALA A 21 16.47 -10.79 -12.33
C ALA A 21 17.03 -9.36 -12.28
N SER A 22 16.52 -8.44 -13.12
CA SER A 22 16.91 -7.01 -13.06
C SER A 22 16.41 -6.33 -11.79
N ASP A 23 15.18 -6.64 -11.37
CA ASP A 23 14.57 -6.06 -10.16
C ASP A 23 15.22 -6.57 -8.87
N ALA A 24 15.79 -7.78 -8.87
CA ALA A 24 16.51 -8.31 -7.71
C ALA A 24 17.85 -7.61 -7.46
N ALA A 25 18.53 -7.14 -8.52
CA ALA A 25 19.82 -6.46 -8.42
C ALA A 25 19.71 -5.03 -7.86
N ASN A 26 18.53 -4.42 -7.95
CA ASN A 26 18.29 -3.02 -7.57
C ASN A 26 17.80 -2.84 -6.12
N LYS A 27 17.55 -3.93 -5.38
CA LYS A 27 17.02 -3.85 -3.99
C LYS A 27 18.11 -4.09 -2.97
N GLY A 28 18.25 -3.18 -2.00
CA GLY A 28 18.96 -3.47 -0.76
C GLY A 28 18.18 -4.48 0.08
N ILE A 29 18.88 -5.28 0.87
CA ILE A 29 18.27 -6.23 1.83
C ILE A 29 18.85 -5.95 3.21
N TYR A 30 18.00 -5.47 4.09
CA TYR A 30 18.34 -5.06 5.45
C TYR A 30 17.63 -5.98 6.43
N LYS A 31 18.39 -6.60 7.35
CA LYS A 31 17.86 -7.61 8.28
C LYS A 31 18.30 -7.30 9.70
N VAL A 32 17.36 -7.40 10.63
CA VAL A 32 17.62 -7.41 12.07
C VAL A 32 17.24 -8.79 12.58
N VAL A 33 18.16 -9.44 13.28
CA VAL A 33 17.97 -10.78 13.85
C VAL A 33 17.93 -10.70 15.36
N ASP A 34 17.15 -11.60 15.96
CA ASP A 34 17.13 -11.79 17.41
C ASP A 34 18.36 -12.57 17.89
N SER A 35 18.44 -12.81 19.21
CA SER A 35 19.51 -13.61 19.82
C SER A 35 19.55 -15.07 19.34
N ASN A 36 18.47 -15.57 18.74
CA ASN A 36 18.35 -16.92 18.23
C ASN A 36 18.67 -17.01 16.73
N GLY A 37 19.01 -15.88 16.09
CA GLY A 37 19.28 -15.80 14.66
C GLY A 37 18.01 -15.78 13.78
N VAL A 38 16.83 -15.63 14.39
CA VAL A 38 15.57 -15.47 13.68
C VAL A 38 15.41 -14.00 13.30
N PRO A 39 15.16 -13.65 12.03
CA PRO A 39 14.91 -12.27 11.67
C PRO A 39 13.64 -11.78 12.35
N CYS A 40 13.69 -10.60 12.94
CA CYS A 40 12.53 -9.90 13.46
C CYS A 40 12.08 -8.78 12.52
N ILE A 41 13.02 -8.19 11.77
CA ILE A 41 12.76 -7.19 10.73
C ILE A 41 13.51 -7.60 9.47
N VAL A 42 12.83 -7.57 8.33
CA VAL A 42 13.45 -7.63 7.01
C VAL A 42 12.84 -6.53 6.15
N VAL A 43 13.69 -5.66 5.61
CA VAL A 43 13.31 -4.64 4.61
C VAL A 43 14.09 -4.90 3.34
N GLN A 44 13.37 -5.11 2.24
CA GLN A 44 13.90 -5.24 0.90
C GLN A 44 13.31 -4.15 0.02
N ALA A 45 14.11 -3.18 -0.42
CA ALA A 45 13.63 -2.06 -1.23
C ALA A 45 14.77 -1.40 -2.01
N ASP A 46 14.41 -0.74 -3.11
CA ASP A 46 15.26 0.28 -3.75
C ASP A 46 14.88 1.65 -3.16
N ILE A 47 15.83 2.35 -2.54
CA ILE A 47 15.57 3.53 -1.69
C ILE A 47 16.31 4.74 -2.24
N TYR A 48 15.60 5.86 -2.36
CA TYR A 48 16.17 7.16 -2.71
C TYR A 48 15.78 8.20 -1.65
N LEU A 49 16.73 9.01 -1.25
CA LEU A 49 16.53 10.15 -0.36
C LEU A 49 16.53 11.41 -1.21
N TYR A 50 15.50 12.23 -1.08
CA TYR A 50 15.42 13.57 -1.66
C TYR A 50 15.59 14.54 -0.50
N LEU A 51 16.78 15.12 -0.36
CA LEU A 51 17.13 15.95 0.80
C LEU A 51 17.43 17.37 0.33
N THR A 52 16.97 18.34 1.10
CA THR A 52 17.40 19.73 0.96
C THR A 52 18.45 20.00 2.04
N TYR A 53 19.61 20.54 1.64
CA TYR A 53 20.68 20.89 2.57
C TYR A 53 21.02 22.37 2.49
N THR A 54 21.44 22.93 3.62
CA THR A 54 21.72 24.36 3.74
C THR A 54 23.19 24.62 3.39
N THR A 55 23.42 25.61 2.53
CA THR A 55 24.75 26.17 2.21
C THR A 55 24.94 27.53 2.89
N SER A 56 26.09 28.17 2.69
CA SER A 56 26.32 29.52 3.24
C SER A 56 25.33 30.56 2.71
N ASP A 57 24.88 30.41 1.46
CA ASP A 57 24.14 31.46 0.74
C ASP A 57 22.70 31.04 0.36
N SER A 58 22.41 29.74 0.28
CA SER A 58 21.10 29.22 -0.12
C SER A 58 20.83 27.81 0.42
N GLU A 59 19.66 27.26 0.11
CA GLU A 59 19.41 25.82 0.22
C GLU A 59 19.58 25.13 -1.14
N LYS A 60 19.90 23.84 -1.13
CA LYS A 60 20.11 23.02 -2.33
C LYS A 60 19.48 21.65 -2.17
N ASP A 61 18.85 21.18 -3.23
CA ASP A 61 18.25 19.85 -3.29
C ASP A 61 19.24 18.82 -3.84
N VAL A 62 19.28 17.65 -3.20
CA VAL A 62 20.06 16.50 -3.64
C VAL A 62 19.22 15.24 -3.61
N VAL A 63 19.49 14.35 -4.57
CA VAL A 63 18.95 12.99 -4.57
C VAL A 63 20.09 12.02 -4.29
N VAL A 64 19.95 11.25 -3.21
CA VAL A 64 20.93 10.24 -2.79
C VAL A 64 20.30 8.87 -2.96
N HIS A 65 20.92 8.03 -3.78
CA HIS A 65 20.55 6.62 -3.89
C HIS A 65 21.19 5.83 -2.76
N VAL A 66 20.41 5.00 -2.07
CA VAL A 66 20.91 4.13 -0.99
C VAL A 66 21.56 2.90 -1.63
N PRO A 67 22.88 2.69 -1.49
CA PRO A 67 23.55 1.57 -2.13
C PRO A 67 23.00 0.22 -1.64
N THR A 68 22.81 -0.74 -2.53
CA THR A 68 22.30 -2.08 -2.18
C THR A 68 23.29 -2.88 -1.31
N SER A 69 24.56 -2.48 -1.28
CA SER A 69 25.61 -3.02 -0.40
C SER A 69 25.52 -2.53 1.05
N SER A 70 24.73 -1.47 1.32
CA SER A 70 24.48 -0.93 2.67
C SER A 70 23.96 -2.00 3.63
N LYS A 71 24.30 -1.87 4.92
CA LYS A 71 24.04 -2.91 5.92
C LYS A 71 23.26 -2.38 7.10
N ALA A 72 22.45 -3.27 7.69
CA ALA A 72 21.84 -3.00 8.97
C ALA A 72 22.92 -2.92 10.05
N ASP A 73 22.83 -1.91 10.91
CA ASP A 73 23.68 -1.75 12.08
C ASP A 73 23.20 -2.70 13.17
N THR A 74 23.91 -3.80 13.38
CA THR A 74 23.53 -4.81 14.38
C THR A 74 23.77 -4.37 15.82
N ALA A 75 24.52 -3.29 16.05
CA ALA A 75 24.77 -2.77 17.40
C ALA A 75 23.63 -1.86 17.89
N VAL A 76 22.94 -1.18 16.97
CA VAL A 76 21.85 -0.25 17.29
C VAL A 76 20.47 -0.80 16.94
N SER A 77 20.35 -1.57 15.85
CA SER A 77 19.09 -2.18 15.46
C SER A 77 18.61 -3.15 16.53
N SER A 78 17.31 -3.15 16.82
CA SER A 78 16.75 -3.98 17.89
C SER A 78 15.36 -4.52 17.51
N CYS A 79 15.12 -5.78 17.87
CA CYS A 79 13.83 -6.44 17.78
C CYS A 79 12.83 -6.00 18.86
N HIS A 80 13.30 -5.29 19.89
CA HIS A 80 12.46 -4.72 20.94
C HIS A 80 13.16 -3.50 21.53
N THR A 81 12.50 -2.34 21.41
CA THR A 81 13.00 -1.08 21.95
C THR A 81 11.82 -0.18 22.27
N THR A 82 12.08 0.90 23.00
CA THR A 82 11.11 1.93 23.28
C THR A 82 11.58 3.23 22.67
N ILE A 83 10.77 3.80 21.77
CA ILE A 83 11.07 5.06 21.10
C ILE A 83 10.20 6.14 21.72
N ASN A 84 10.85 7.20 22.19
CA ASN A 84 10.17 8.39 22.71
C ASN A 84 10.10 9.44 21.61
N THR A 85 8.90 9.75 21.13
CA THR A 85 8.67 10.75 20.07
C THR A 85 7.31 11.42 20.25
N ALA A 86 7.19 12.69 19.86
CA ALA A 86 5.95 13.49 20.03
C ALA A 86 5.34 13.41 21.45
N GLY A 87 6.18 13.34 22.49
CA GLY A 87 5.74 13.22 23.89
C GLY A 87 5.19 11.84 24.29
N MET A 88 5.30 10.85 23.41
CA MET A 88 4.82 9.49 23.60
C MET A 88 5.97 8.51 23.75
N SER A 89 5.74 7.47 24.56
CA SER A 89 6.61 6.29 24.62
C SER A 89 5.94 5.16 23.85
N ILE A 90 6.62 4.61 22.84
CA ILE A 90 6.07 3.62 21.90
C ILE A 90 6.94 2.36 21.93
N ASP A 91 6.32 1.20 22.14
CA ASP A 91 6.97 -0.10 21.94
C ASP A 91 7.20 -0.34 20.45
N ALA A 92 8.45 -0.58 20.08
CA ALA A 92 8.88 -0.56 18.69
C ALA A 92 9.99 -1.58 18.39
N GLN A 93 10.18 -1.83 17.10
CA GLN A 93 11.41 -2.41 16.57
C GLN A 93 12.15 -1.34 15.77
N LEU A 94 13.48 -1.33 15.85
CA LEU A 94 14.33 -0.35 15.19
C LEU A 94 15.25 -1.06 14.20
N LEU A 95 15.22 -0.61 12.96
CA LEU A 95 16.21 -0.95 11.94
C LEU A 95 17.02 0.31 11.62
N ARG A 96 18.30 0.29 11.94
CA ARG A 96 19.27 1.30 11.52
C ARG A 96 20.05 0.77 10.32
N ILE A 97 20.17 1.55 9.26
CA ILE A 97 20.96 1.25 8.07
C ILE A 97 22.11 2.24 7.97
N ASN A 98 23.34 1.72 7.90
CA ASN A 98 24.52 2.52 7.57
C ASN A 98 24.76 2.43 6.06
N LEU A 99 24.82 3.59 5.39
CA LEU A 99 25.00 3.64 3.94
C LEU A 99 26.44 3.25 3.58
N ASP A 100 26.58 2.28 2.70
CA ASP A 100 27.90 1.84 2.23
C ASP A 100 28.61 2.95 1.45
N HIS A 101 29.92 3.07 1.64
CA HIS A 101 30.73 4.15 1.09
C HIS A 101 30.29 5.59 1.42
N MET A 102 29.40 5.78 2.41
CA MET A 102 28.93 7.10 2.88
C MET A 102 29.03 7.18 4.40
N GLU A 103 30.24 7.45 4.92
CA GLU A 103 30.50 7.40 6.37
C GLU A 103 29.63 8.39 7.16
N GLY A 104 28.92 7.89 8.17
CA GLY A 104 28.02 8.69 9.01
C GLY A 104 26.67 9.01 8.38
N TRP A 105 26.37 8.46 7.20
CA TRP A 105 25.01 8.49 6.64
C TRP A 105 24.19 7.32 7.17
N ILE A 106 23.05 7.64 7.79
CA ILE A 106 22.24 6.70 8.55
C ILE A 106 20.76 6.88 8.21
N ILE A 107 20.04 5.76 8.09
CA ILE A 107 18.57 5.75 8.01
C ILE A 107 18.04 4.89 9.14
N ASP A 108 17.14 5.44 9.95
CA ASP A 108 16.41 4.73 10.98
C ASP A 108 14.96 4.51 10.55
N PHE A 109 14.53 3.24 10.55
CA PHE A 109 13.15 2.82 10.40
C PHE A 109 12.63 2.26 11.71
N ALA A 110 11.50 2.78 12.17
CA ALA A 110 10.82 2.27 13.35
C ALA A 110 9.46 1.65 13.00
N PHE A 111 9.22 0.48 13.58
CA PHE A 111 7.97 -0.27 13.42
C PHE A 111 7.29 -0.41 14.76
N THR A 112 5.97 -0.32 14.80
CA THR A 112 5.18 -0.49 16.02
C THR A 112 3.92 -1.31 15.75
N LYS A 113 3.35 -1.88 16.82
CA LYS A 113 2.00 -2.46 16.83
C LYS A 113 1.05 -1.68 17.74
N ASP A 114 1.46 -0.48 18.12
CA ASP A 114 0.72 0.39 19.01
C ASP A 114 -0.51 0.95 18.30
N SER A 115 -1.69 0.80 18.93
CA SER A 115 -2.99 1.13 18.35
C SER A 115 -3.15 2.60 17.96
N ARG A 116 -2.25 3.48 18.39
CA ARG A 116 -2.18 4.87 17.94
C ARG A 116 -1.79 5.02 16.46
N PHE A 117 -1.23 3.99 15.81
CA PHE A 117 -0.72 4.06 14.43
C PHE A 117 -1.53 3.21 13.45
N LYS A 118 -2.87 3.29 13.49
CA LYS A 118 -3.81 2.50 12.66
C LYS A 118 -3.65 0.98 12.76
N THR A 119 -2.98 0.46 13.79
CA THR A 119 -2.87 -0.99 13.97
C THR A 119 -4.01 -1.51 14.82
N GLU A 120 -4.70 -2.56 14.39
CA GLU A 120 -5.76 -3.22 15.16
C GLU A 120 -5.23 -3.93 16.43
N ASN A 121 -4.97 -3.18 17.51
CA ASN A 121 -4.64 -3.71 18.85
C ASN A 121 -3.59 -4.84 18.83
N GLY A 122 -2.48 -4.66 18.11
CA GLY A 122 -1.40 -5.65 18.06
C GLY A 122 -1.51 -6.70 16.95
N LYS A 123 -2.60 -6.73 16.18
CA LYS A 123 -2.77 -7.62 15.03
C LYS A 123 -2.01 -7.18 13.80
N GLU A 124 -1.79 -5.87 13.66
CA GLU A 124 -1.06 -5.26 12.56
C GLU A 124 0.20 -4.58 13.09
N TYR A 125 1.16 -4.36 12.20
CA TYR A 125 2.29 -3.48 12.43
C TYR A 125 2.28 -2.34 11.42
N ALA A 126 2.81 -1.19 11.81
CA ALA A 126 3.00 -0.04 10.95
C ALA A 126 4.45 0.45 11.05
N MET A 127 5.00 0.94 9.94
CA MET A 127 6.21 1.75 9.96
C MET A 127 5.81 3.16 10.36
N PHE A 128 6.18 3.61 11.55
CA PHE A 128 5.70 4.89 12.08
C PHE A 128 6.77 5.97 12.10
N GLN A 129 8.05 5.63 11.92
CA GLN A 129 9.12 6.63 11.92
C GLN A 129 10.15 6.36 10.85
N VAL A 130 10.56 7.42 10.17
CA VAL A 130 11.73 7.45 9.30
C VAL A 130 12.58 8.66 9.67
N ASN A 131 13.80 8.43 10.13
CA ASN A 131 14.76 9.49 10.38
C ASN A 131 16.00 9.27 9.53
N VAL A 132 16.57 10.36 9.04
CA VAL A 132 17.78 10.33 8.20
C VAL A 132 18.83 11.23 8.82
N THR A 133 20.03 10.70 9.01
CA THR A 133 21.21 11.49 9.33
C THR A 133 22.09 11.53 8.09
N ALA A 134 22.32 12.73 7.55
CA ALA A 134 23.19 12.96 6.41
C ALA A 134 24.50 13.61 6.89
N ASN A 135 25.63 12.94 6.66
CA ASN A 135 26.95 13.48 6.98
C ASN A 135 27.61 14.06 5.72
N TYR A 136 27.22 15.28 5.33
CA TYR A 136 27.76 15.97 4.16
C TYR A 136 29.29 16.12 4.20
N ALA A 137 29.91 16.19 5.38
CA ALA A 137 31.36 16.27 5.50
C ALA A 137 32.11 15.02 5.02
N SER A 138 31.45 13.86 4.93
CA SER A 138 32.04 12.61 4.43
C SER A 138 32.32 12.66 2.92
N ASP A 139 31.61 13.50 2.16
CA ASP A 139 31.81 13.67 0.72
C ASP A 139 31.87 15.15 0.33
N LYS A 140 33.02 15.76 0.60
CA LYS A 140 33.30 17.15 0.23
C LYS A 140 33.37 17.38 -1.29
N LYS A 141 33.45 16.33 -2.12
CA LYS A 141 33.46 16.49 -3.58
C LYS A 141 32.05 16.76 -4.09
N THR A 142 31.07 16.03 -3.57
CA THR A 142 29.66 16.20 -3.91
C THR A 142 29.04 17.37 -3.13
N PHE A 143 29.46 17.59 -1.89
CA PHE A 143 28.92 18.62 -0.99
C PHE A 143 29.99 19.62 -0.51
N PRO A 144 30.59 20.41 -1.41
CA PRO A 144 31.71 21.31 -1.06
C PRO A 144 31.29 22.50 -0.18
N ASP A 145 30.01 22.86 -0.21
CA ASP A 145 29.47 24.10 0.35
C ASP A 145 28.39 23.88 1.43
N ALA A 146 28.29 22.66 1.96
CA ALA A 146 27.39 22.36 3.06
C ALA A 146 27.76 23.18 4.30
N LYS A 147 26.83 24.00 4.78
CA LYS A 147 27.01 24.86 5.96
C LYS A 147 27.15 24.03 7.24
N TYR A 148 26.38 22.95 7.33
CA TYR A 148 26.41 22.02 8.45
C TYR A 148 27.07 20.71 8.00
N PRO A 149 28.09 20.21 8.72
CA PRO A 149 28.78 18.98 8.34
C PRO A 149 27.86 17.75 8.43
N THR A 150 26.91 17.78 9.36
CA THR A 150 25.91 16.73 9.56
C THR A 150 24.55 17.38 9.77
N GLN A 151 23.53 16.83 9.12
CA GLN A 151 22.16 17.30 9.21
C GLN A 151 21.22 16.11 9.48
N ASN A 152 20.27 16.32 10.38
CA ASN A 152 19.27 15.30 10.71
C ASN A 152 17.91 15.73 10.19
N TYR A 153 17.20 14.79 9.59
CA TYR A 153 15.84 14.93 9.10
C TYR A 153 14.95 13.98 9.91
N TYR A 154 13.98 14.54 10.60
CA TYR A 154 13.08 13.78 11.48
C TYR A 154 11.67 13.84 10.94
N LEU A 155 11.00 12.69 10.95
CA LEU A 155 9.56 12.66 10.71
C LEU A 155 8.82 13.30 11.89
N HIS A 156 8.09 14.38 11.62
CA HIS A 156 7.22 14.98 12.62
C HIS A 156 5.92 14.17 12.69
N LEU A 157 5.68 13.52 13.83
CA LEU A 157 4.50 12.67 14.01
C LEU A 157 3.38 13.45 14.68
N ASP A 158 2.25 13.56 14.01
CA ASP A 158 0.98 13.96 14.63
C ASP A 158 0.11 12.72 14.85
N PRO A 159 -0.17 12.32 16.12
CA PRO A 159 -1.04 11.19 16.41
C PRO A 159 -2.48 11.37 15.90
N ASN A 160 -2.89 12.61 15.63
CA ASN A 160 -4.21 12.92 15.11
C ASN A 160 -4.26 12.89 13.58
N ASP A 161 -3.10 12.97 12.92
CA ASP A 161 -2.98 12.92 11.47
C ASP A 161 -1.99 11.82 11.05
N LEU A 162 -2.54 10.66 10.73
CA LEU A 162 -1.79 9.50 10.25
C LEU A 162 -1.82 9.42 8.72
N SER A 163 -1.83 10.57 8.03
CA SER A 163 -1.67 10.64 6.58
C SER A 163 -0.22 10.39 6.12
N ASP A 164 0.73 10.51 7.04
CA ASP A 164 2.15 10.25 6.81
C ASP A 164 2.48 8.74 6.65
N ILE A 165 3.77 8.41 6.77
CA ILE A 165 4.30 7.05 6.69
C ILE A 165 3.57 6.09 7.65
N GLY A 166 3.25 6.57 8.86
CA GLY A 166 2.56 5.83 9.92
C GLY A 166 1.19 5.27 9.54
N GLY A 167 0.51 5.82 8.53
CA GLY A 167 -0.74 5.27 8.03
C GLY A 167 -0.68 4.71 6.61
N SER A 168 0.50 4.69 6.00
CA SER A 168 0.69 4.29 4.59
C SER A 168 1.41 2.95 4.42
N ILE A 169 2.28 2.58 5.37
CA ILE A 169 3.03 1.33 5.35
C ILE A 169 2.64 0.50 6.58
N PHE A 170 1.71 -0.42 6.38
CA PHE A 170 1.21 -1.33 7.41
C PHE A 170 0.83 -2.69 6.82
N ALA A 171 0.86 -3.73 7.64
CA ALA A 171 0.34 -5.06 7.31
C ALA A 171 0.03 -5.85 8.58
N ASP A 172 -0.72 -6.95 8.45
CA ASP A 172 -0.94 -7.87 9.56
C ASP A 172 0.37 -8.46 10.06
N VAL A 173 0.48 -8.66 11.37
CA VAL A 173 1.56 -9.40 11.99
C VAL A 173 1.56 -10.83 11.45
N GLY A 174 2.70 -11.24 10.89
CA GLY A 174 2.84 -12.50 10.18
C GLY A 174 2.76 -12.36 8.66
N ASN A 175 2.22 -11.26 8.14
CA ASN A 175 2.19 -10.94 6.71
C ASN A 175 3.32 -9.97 6.33
N SER A 176 3.77 -10.03 5.08
CA SER A 176 4.74 -9.12 4.50
C SER A 176 4.04 -8.02 3.71
N TYR A 177 4.42 -6.77 3.93
CA TYR A 177 4.01 -5.67 3.07
C TYR A 177 4.73 -5.76 1.73
N TYR A 178 3.98 -5.73 0.63
CA TYR A 178 4.50 -5.83 -0.73
C TYR A 178 4.00 -4.66 -1.59
N CYS A 179 4.92 -3.85 -2.11
CA CYS A 179 4.59 -2.76 -3.01
C CYS A 179 5.61 -2.65 -4.15
N PRO A 180 5.29 -3.17 -5.35
CA PRO A 180 6.15 -2.98 -6.51
C PRO A 180 6.20 -1.53 -6.99
N SER A 181 5.09 -0.79 -6.89
CA SER A 181 5.00 0.60 -7.32
C SER A 181 5.88 1.56 -6.53
N GLU A 182 6.20 2.71 -7.16
CA GLU A 182 6.97 3.77 -6.51
C GLU A 182 6.13 4.47 -5.44
N GLN A 183 6.70 4.67 -4.25
CA GLN A 183 6.05 5.36 -3.15
C GLN A 183 6.97 6.46 -2.65
N LYS A 184 6.47 7.70 -2.57
CA LYS A 184 7.23 8.84 -2.07
C LYS A 184 6.51 9.40 -0.84
N TYR A 185 7.24 9.52 0.26
CA TYR A 185 6.74 10.02 1.53
C TYR A 185 7.55 11.21 2.00
N ALA A 186 6.89 12.18 2.61
CA ALA A 186 7.57 13.26 3.31
C ALA A 186 8.19 12.73 4.60
N ILE A 187 9.44 13.10 4.85
CA ILE A 187 10.06 13.06 6.18
C ILE A 187 9.84 14.43 6.83
N ASN A 188 10.10 15.50 6.08
CA ASN A 188 9.78 16.85 6.49
C ASN A 188 9.37 17.65 5.25
N ASP A 189 8.16 18.18 5.25
CA ASP A 189 7.61 19.03 4.18
C ASP A 189 7.34 20.46 4.66
N ASN A 190 7.69 20.77 5.92
CA ASN A 190 7.42 22.05 6.54
C ASN A 190 8.72 22.71 7.03
N ASP A 191 9.05 23.84 6.41
CA ASP A 191 10.25 24.64 6.70
C ASP A 191 10.36 25.05 8.18
N LYS A 192 9.24 25.05 8.93
CA LYS A 192 9.23 25.32 10.37
C LYS A 192 10.02 24.28 11.17
N TYR A 193 10.04 23.03 10.73
CA TYR A 193 10.66 21.92 11.47
C TYR A 193 12.06 21.56 10.96
N GLY A 194 12.49 22.17 9.85
CA GLY A 194 13.80 21.94 9.26
C GLY A 194 13.74 22.02 7.73
N PRO A 195 14.85 21.69 7.05
CA PRO A 195 14.86 21.58 5.59
C PRO A 195 13.91 20.49 5.08
N MET A 196 13.50 20.62 3.83
CA MET A 196 12.67 19.60 3.17
C MET A 196 13.42 18.26 3.02
N ALA A 197 12.69 17.16 3.25
CA ALA A 197 13.18 15.81 3.02
C ALA A 197 12.05 14.86 2.66
N TYR A 198 12.31 14.01 1.67
CA TYR A 198 11.42 12.93 1.26
C TYR A 198 12.20 11.65 1.10
N ILE A 199 11.54 10.53 1.38
CA ILE A 199 12.05 9.20 1.07
C ILE A 199 11.18 8.58 -0.01
N LYS A 200 11.84 7.96 -1.00
CA LYS A 200 11.17 7.22 -2.06
C LYS A 200 11.57 5.76 -1.99
N PHE A 201 10.58 4.89 -1.96
CA PHE A 201 10.74 3.45 -2.06
C PHE A 201 10.29 2.96 -3.44
N LYS A 202 10.99 1.95 -3.97
CA LYS A 202 10.53 1.14 -5.10
C LYS A 202 10.70 -0.33 -4.79
N LEU A 203 9.84 -1.14 -5.40
CA LEU A 203 9.93 -2.60 -5.34
C LEU A 203 10.01 -3.17 -3.91
N THR A 204 9.29 -2.53 -2.98
CA THR A 204 9.34 -2.76 -1.54
C THR A 204 8.74 -4.11 -1.17
N THR A 205 9.45 -4.84 -0.32
CA THR A 205 8.95 -5.99 0.43
C THR A 205 9.50 -5.88 1.82
N LEU A 206 8.64 -5.74 2.83
CA LEU A 206 9.10 -5.66 4.20
C LEU A 206 8.21 -6.43 5.15
N GLN A 207 8.79 -6.84 6.26
CA GLN A 207 8.07 -7.46 7.35
C GLN A 207 8.76 -7.15 8.67
N ALA A 208 7.98 -6.68 9.64
CA ALA A 208 8.40 -6.52 11.02
C ALA A 208 7.70 -7.57 11.90
N TYR A 209 8.17 -7.71 13.14
CA TYR A 209 7.68 -8.68 14.12
C TYR A 209 7.67 -10.12 13.59
N MET A 210 8.67 -10.45 12.77
CA MET A 210 8.85 -11.79 12.22
C MET A 210 9.16 -12.81 13.32
N SER A 211 8.53 -13.97 13.23
CA SER A 211 8.78 -15.14 14.08
C SER A 211 9.33 -16.34 13.29
N SER A 212 9.53 -16.17 11.98
CA SER A 212 10.04 -17.20 11.08
C SER A 212 11.16 -16.63 10.20
N SER A 213 11.97 -17.49 9.61
CA SER A 213 13.10 -17.09 8.75
C SER A 213 12.69 -16.60 7.36
N THR A 214 11.41 -16.76 7.00
CA THR A 214 10.88 -16.44 5.67
C THR A 214 9.77 -15.40 5.77
N PHE A 215 9.59 -14.61 4.71
CA PHE A 215 8.42 -13.75 4.60
C PHE A 215 7.13 -14.56 4.67
N GLY A 216 6.15 -14.03 5.38
CA GLY A 216 4.80 -14.58 5.36
C GLY A 216 4.00 -14.10 4.15
N PRO A 217 2.68 -14.38 4.13
CA PRO A 217 1.79 -13.99 3.04
C PRO A 217 1.91 -12.50 2.69
N LYS A 218 1.80 -12.17 1.41
CA LYS A 218 2.00 -10.79 0.93
C LYS A 218 0.70 -9.99 1.02
N THR A 219 0.73 -8.89 1.76
CA THR A 219 -0.29 -7.83 1.74
C THR A 219 0.16 -6.75 0.75
N THR A 220 -0.57 -6.60 -0.35
CA THR A 220 -0.23 -5.62 -1.40
C THR A 220 -0.53 -4.20 -0.92
N CYS A 221 0.24 -3.20 -1.31
CA CYS A 221 -0.03 -1.80 -0.93
C CYS A 221 -1.32 -1.23 -1.56
N PRO A 222 -1.99 -0.24 -0.93
CA PRO A 222 -3.23 0.35 -1.43
C PRO A 222 -3.14 0.89 -2.88
N THR A 223 -1.98 1.45 -3.25
CA THR A 223 -1.71 1.96 -4.61
C THR A 223 -1.96 0.89 -5.67
N ASP A 224 -1.50 -0.33 -5.42
CA ASP A 224 -1.57 -1.43 -6.39
C ASP A 224 -2.86 -2.27 -6.24
N GLN A 225 -3.47 -2.27 -5.05
CA GLN A 225 -4.76 -2.92 -4.79
C GLN A 225 -5.89 -2.34 -5.67
N SER A 226 -5.89 -1.03 -5.91
CA SER A 226 -6.94 -0.31 -6.65
C SER A 226 -7.26 -0.87 -8.05
N SER A 227 -6.30 -1.56 -8.68
CA SER A 227 -6.50 -2.22 -9.97
C SER A 227 -7.44 -3.45 -9.89
N THR A 228 -7.52 -4.11 -8.73
CA THR A 228 -8.27 -5.35 -8.54
C THR A 228 -9.71 -5.07 -8.07
N ASP A 229 -9.91 -4.03 -7.26
CA ASP A 229 -11.23 -3.62 -6.78
C ASP A 229 -12.08 -2.92 -7.85
N LEU A 230 -11.46 -2.52 -8.96
CA LEU A 230 -12.15 -2.01 -10.14
C LEU A 230 -12.95 -3.10 -10.87
N LEU A 231 -12.55 -4.37 -10.74
CA LEU A 231 -13.17 -5.49 -11.46
C LEU A 231 -14.66 -5.67 -11.10
N PRO A 232 -15.08 -5.76 -9.82
CA PRO A 232 -16.50 -5.85 -9.46
C PRO A 232 -17.34 -4.68 -9.96
N ILE A 233 -16.79 -3.46 -9.96
CA ILE A 233 -17.48 -2.25 -10.41
C ILE A 233 -17.73 -2.30 -11.93
N ILE A 234 -16.70 -2.67 -12.70
CA ILE A 234 -16.82 -2.83 -14.15
C ILE A 234 -17.84 -3.92 -14.49
N VAL A 235 -17.74 -5.08 -13.84
CA VAL A 235 -18.67 -6.20 -14.07
C VAL A 235 -20.11 -5.81 -13.72
N GLY A 236 -20.32 -5.11 -12.61
CA GLY A 236 -21.63 -4.59 -12.21
C GLY A 236 -22.22 -3.61 -13.22
N SER A 237 -21.40 -2.66 -13.72
CA SER A 237 -21.85 -1.68 -14.72
C SER A 237 -22.21 -2.31 -16.07
N ALA A 238 -21.43 -3.28 -16.53
CA ALA A 238 -21.69 -3.99 -17.77
C ALA A 238 -22.98 -4.82 -17.70
N LEU A 239 -23.21 -5.51 -16.57
CA LEU A 239 -24.44 -6.29 -16.34
C LEU A 239 -25.67 -5.37 -16.32
N ALA A 240 -25.61 -4.25 -15.59
CA ALA A 240 -26.71 -3.29 -15.51
C ALA A 240 -27.00 -2.66 -16.89
N GLY A 241 -25.97 -2.28 -17.64
CA GLY A 241 -26.11 -1.74 -18.99
C GLY A 241 -26.78 -2.73 -19.95
N LEU A 242 -26.41 -4.01 -19.88
CA LEU A 242 -27.00 -5.06 -20.71
C LEU A 242 -28.48 -5.28 -20.37
N ILE A 243 -28.85 -5.28 -19.09
CA ILE A 243 -30.24 -5.38 -18.66
C ILE A 243 -31.07 -4.21 -19.20
N VAL A 244 -30.59 -2.97 -19.04
CA VAL A 244 -31.31 -1.79 -19.55
C VAL A 244 -31.48 -1.87 -21.07
N LEU A 245 -30.42 -2.25 -21.80
CA LEU A 245 -30.50 -2.44 -23.25
C LEU A 245 -31.56 -3.49 -23.64
N THR A 246 -31.57 -4.65 -22.97
CA THR A 246 -32.56 -5.71 -23.24
C THR A 246 -33.99 -5.23 -22.95
N LEU A 247 -34.21 -4.46 -21.89
CA LEU A 247 -35.52 -3.89 -21.57
C LEU A 247 -35.97 -2.88 -22.61
N VAL A 248 -35.09 -1.99 -23.06
CA VAL A 248 -35.41 -1.02 -24.12
C VAL A 248 -35.77 -1.73 -25.42
N VAL A 249 -34.97 -2.72 -25.84
CA VAL A 249 -35.27 -3.52 -27.05
C VAL A 249 -36.58 -4.27 -26.91
N TYR A 250 -36.85 -4.87 -25.75
CA TYR A 250 -38.11 -5.55 -25.48
C TYR A 250 -39.31 -4.61 -25.53
N LEU A 251 -39.21 -3.41 -24.95
CA LEU A 251 -40.27 -2.41 -25.00
C LEU A 251 -40.53 -1.93 -26.42
N ILE A 252 -39.48 -1.66 -27.22
CA ILE A 252 -39.63 -1.30 -28.63
C ILE A 252 -40.27 -2.46 -29.41
N TYR A 253 -39.77 -3.68 -29.25
CA TYR A 253 -40.36 -4.86 -29.89
C TYR A 253 -41.85 -5.01 -29.53
N ARG A 254 -42.19 -4.82 -28.25
CA ARG A 254 -43.56 -4.88 -27.76
C ARG A 254 -44.46 -3.77 -28.29
N THR A 255 -43.95 -2.55 -28.49
CA THR A 255 -44.72 -1.44 -29.04
C THR A 255 -44.82 -1.49 -30.56
N PHE A 256 -43.89 -2.16 -31.25
CA PHE A 256 -43.90 -2.35 -32.70
C PHE A 256 -44.66 -3.60 -33.16
N LEU A 257 -45.07 -4.50 -32.26
CA LEU A 257 -45.93 -5.63 -32.58
C LEU A 257 -47.33 -5.11 -32.96
N PRO A 258 -47.78 -5.30 -34.21
CA PRO A 258 -49.15 -4.98 -34.61
C PRO A 258 -50.13 -5.90 -33.87
N GLU A 259 -51.32 -5.39 -33.50
CA GLU A 259 -52.39 -6.17 -32.85
C GLU A 259 -52.82 -7.43 -33.64
N GLU A 260 -52.48 -7.52 -34.93
CA GLU A 260 -52.80 -8.65 -35.79
C GLU A 260 -52.09 -9.97 -35.41
N VAL A 261 -50.97 -9.91 -34.67
CA VAL A 261 -50.23 -11.13 -34.24
C VAL A 261 -50.60 -11.56 -32.80
N LEU A 262 -51.05 -10.62 -31.96
CA LEU A 262 -51.50 -10.90 -30.59
C LEU A 262 -52.86 -11.63 -30.55
N ASN A 263 -53.72 -11.39 -31.54
CA ASN A 263 -55.01 -12.08 -31.70
C ASN A 263 -54.91 -13.51 -32.28
N LEU A 264 -53.72 -14.00 -32.66
CA LEU A 264 -53.53 -15.39 -33.11
C LEU A 264 -53.03 -16.34 -32.01
N VAL A 265 -52.66 -15.83 -30.82
CA VAL A 265 -52.09 -16.66 -29.74
C VAL A 265 -53.03 -16.80 -28.53
N ASN A 266 -54.10 -16.00 -28.42
CA ASN A 266 -55.06 -16.18 -27.31
C ASN A 266 -56.50 -15.72 -27.64
N PRO A 267 -57.33 -16.57 -28.27
CA PRO A 267 -58.72 -16.24 -28.57
C PRO A 267 -59.68 -16.30 -27.35
N ASP A 268 -59.27 -16.76 -26.16
CA ASP A 268 -60.20 -17.01 -25.04
C ASP A 268 -59.70 -16.50 -23.68
N SER A 269 -59.58 -15.18 -23.49
CA SER A 269 -59.62 -14.62 -22.13
C SER A 269 -60.69 -13.52 -22.03
N HIS A 270 -61.93 -13.98 -21.87
CA HIS A 270 -63.05 -13.22 -21.35
C HIS A 270 -62.69 -12.72 -19.94
N PHE A 271 -62.61 -11.40 -19.75
CA PHE A 271 -62.55 -10.79 -18.42
C PHE A 271 -63.86 -10.02 -18.23
N ASP A 272 -64.80 -10.62 -17.51
CA ASP A 272 -65.93 -9.89 -16.95
C ASP A 272 -65.41 -9.03 -15.80
N SER A 273 -65.60 -7.73 -15.96
CA SER A 273 -65.47 -6.74 -14.90
C SER A 273 -66.71 -6.80 -14.02
N ASP A 274 -66.55 -7.11 -12.74
CA ASP A 274 -67.54 -6.72 -11.74
C ASP A 274 -66.87 -6.05 -10.55
N SER A 275 -67.58 -5.03 -10.08
CA SER A 275 -67.10 -3.97 -9.21
C SER A 275 -67.73 -4.12 -7.84
N ALA A 276 -66.94 -3.76 -6.81
CA ALA A 276 -67.35 -3.12 -5.57
C ALA A 276 -68.09 -3.90 -4.47
N GLU A 277 -67.89 -3.37 -3.24
CA GLU A 277 -68.44 -3.74 -1.93
C GLU A 277 -67.91 -5.05 -1.34
N GLY A 278 -67.30 -5.11 -0.16
CA GLY A 278 -67.32 -4.24 1.01
C GLY A 278 -67.60 -5.12 2.22
N HIS A 279 -66.65 -5.31 3.14
CA HIS A 279 -66.98 -5.61 4.54
C HIS A 279 -65.77 -5.46 5.46
N SER A 280 -65.91 -4.56 6.42
CA SER A 280 -65.19 -4.57 7.69
C SER A 280 -65.64 -5.75 8.54
N ASN A 281 -64.74 -6.31 9.36
CA ASN A 281 -64.87 -6.36 10.82
C ASN A 281 -63.71 -7.17 11.45
N ASP A 282 -62.95 -6.45 12.28
CA ASP A 282 -62.64 -6.73 13.68
C ASP A 282 -62.12 -8.09 14.16
N ASN A 283 -60.99 -7.93 14.88
CA ASN A 283 -60.67 -8.47 16.19
C ASN A 283 -59.97 -9.85 16.34
N GLU A 284 -58.72 -9.72 16.81
CA GLU A 284 -58.29 -10.13 18.16
C GLU A 284 -57.54 -11.47 18.32
N SER A 285 -56.37 -11.33 18.96
CA SER A 285 -55.63 -12.34 19.74
C SER A 285 -54.92 -13.44 18.92
N VAL A 286 -53.73 -13.97 19.26
CA VAL A 286 -52.83 -13.85 20.40
C VAL A 286 -51.54 -14.63 20.04
N LEU A 287 -50.40 -14.24 20.62
CA LEU A 287 -49.12 -14.98 20.82
C LEU A 287 -48.63 -16.03 19.80
N GLU A 288 -47.37 -15.92 19.38
CA GLU A 288 -46.27 -16.59 20.10
C GLU A 288 -44.88 -16.03 19.75
N ARG A 289 -44.04 -15.98 20.79
CA ARG A 289 -42.59 -15.79 20.73
C ARG A 289 -41.95 -17.08 20.19
N PHE A 290 -40.95 -16.95 19.32
CA PHE A 290 -39.56 -17.35 19.57
C PHE A 290 -38.64 -16.59 18.62
#